data_AF-A0AAD3MXX9-F1
#
_entry.id   AF-A0AAD3MXX9-F1
#
_cell.length_a   1.000
_cell.length_b   1.000
_cell.length_c   1.000
_cell.angle_alpha   90.00
_cell.angle_beta   90.00
_cell.angle_gamma   90.00
#
_symmetry.space_group_name_H-M   'P 1'
#
loop_
_entity.id
_entity.type
_entity.pdbx_description
1 polymer ?
#
loop_
_entity_poly.entity_id
_entity_poly.type
_entity_poly.pdbx_seq_one_letter_code
_entity_poly.pdbx_strand_id
1 'polypeptide(L)'
;MFSQRYSLTPLWTSCLLVLCILNVWTTAWPAAQQSQPQLQSRRSRQMSPATTSSSAGNLSESAESKVERLGQAFKRNVRELREKSSCLDLVFLVDESSSVGANNFLSELKFVRKMLSDFPVAPEDTRVALVTFSSKTHVVTRVDHISAPKSHQHKCSLFNQEIPAINYRGGGTYTKGAFQRAAVSQT
;
A
#
# COMPACT_ATOMS: atom_id res chain seq x y z
N MET A 1 -7.07 -39.19 -52.57
CA MET A 1 -5.68 -38.82 -52.18
C MET A 1 -5.81 -38.07 -50.85
N PHE A 2 -5.71 -38.73 -49.68
CA PHE A 2 -4.46 -38.97 -48.91
C PHE A 2 -3.50 -37.77 -48.98
N SER A 3 -3.01 -37.14 -47.91
CA SER A 3 -2.97 -37.50 -46.50
C SER A 3 -2.58 -36.27 -45.65
N GLN A 4 -3.18 -36.14 -44.46
CA GLN A 4 -2.69 -35.71 -43.13
C GLN A 4 -1.42 -34.79 -43.01
N ARG A 5 -1.28 -33.91 -42.01
CA ARG A 5 -1.37 -34.21 -40.56
C ARG A 5 -1.67 -32.98 -39.70
N TYR A 6 -2.61 -33.20 -38.78
CA TYR A 6 -2.73 -32.52 -37.49
C TYR A 6 -1.65 -33.03 -36.52
N SER A 7 -1.22 -32.19 -35.58
CA SER A 7 -0.57 -32.65 -34.35
C SER A 7 -1.01 -31.80 -33.16
N LEU A 8 -1.52 -32.50 -32.15
CA LEU A 8 -2.05 -32.03 -30.86
C LEU A 8 -0.92 -31.81 -29.82
N THR A 9 -1.25 -30.98 -28.83
CA THR A 9 -0.69 -30.62 -27.48
C THR A 9 -0.12 -31.79 -26.62
N PRO A 10 0.60 -31.63 -25.45
CA PRO A 10 0.31 -30.75 -24.26
C PRO A 10 1.52 -30.12 -23.50
N LEU A 11 1.34 -28.97 -22.81
CA LEU A 11 1.14 -28.74 -21.35
C LEU A 11 2.19 -29.35 -20.38
N TRP A 12 2.87 -28.46 -19.64
CA TRP A 12 3.53 -28.62 -18.32
C TRP A 12 4.92 -29.28 -18.23
N THR A 13 5.98 -28.48 -18.36
CA THR A 13 7.30 -28.54 -17.66
C THR A 13 8.11 -27.37 -18.25
N SER A 14 8.41 -26.28 -17.54
CA SER A 14 9.46 -26.24 -16.53
C SER A 14 9.28 -25.05 -15.61
N CYS A 15 9.02 -25.38 -14.35
CA CYS A 15 9.28 -24.56 -13.18
C CYS A 15 10.75 -24.10 -13.12
N LEU A 16 10.94 -22.88 -12.61
CA LEU A 16 11.95 -22.51 -11.61
C LEU A 16 13.39 -22.99 -11.87
N LEU A 17 14.24 -22.13 -12.46
CA LEU A 17 15.70 -22.16 -12.25
C LEU A 17 16.37 -20.87 -12.78
N VAL A 18 16.24 -19.76 -12.04
CA VAL A 18 17.37 -18.86 -11.73
C VAL A 18 17.11 -18.31 -10.33
N LEU A 19 17.37 -19.16 -9.35
CA LEU A 19 17.54 -18.79 -7.95
C LEU A 19 18.94 -18.19 -7.76
N CYS A 20 18.99 -17.19 -6.88
CA CYS A 20 20.08 -16.97 -5.93
C CYS A 20 21.47 -16.64 -6.47
N ILE A 21 21.72 -15.35 -6.69
CA ILE A 21 23.04 -14.79 -6.39
C ILE A 21 23.20 -14.76 -4.86
N LEU A 22 23.78 -15.85 -4.36
CA LEU A 22 24.78 -15.93 -3.31
C LEU A 22 24.52 -15.21 -1.97
N ASN A 23 23.99 -16.00 -1.02
CA ASN A 23 24.59 -16.31 0.28
C ASN A 23 25.78 -15.46 0.74
N VAL A 24 25.56 -14.66 1.79
CA VAL A 24 26.34 -14.72 3.04
C VAL A 24 25.35 -14.32 4.12
N TRP A 25 25.04 -15.21 5.06
CA TRP A 25 24.62 -14.98 6.47
C TRP A 25 24.15 -16.34 7.01
N THR A 26 25.03 -17.34 6.93
CA THR A 26 24.91 -18.61 7.67
C THR A 26 26.28 -19.03 8.17
N THR A 27 26.74 -18.41 9.25
CA THR A 27 27.63 -19.03 10.25
C THR A 27 27.61 -18.16 11.50
N ALA A 28 26.77 -18.52 12.47
CA ALA A 28 27.08 -18.41 13.90
C ALA A 28 25.86 -18.90 14.70
N TRP A 29 25.74 -20.22 14.82
CA TRP A 29 24.99 -20.86 15.90
C TRP A 29 26.03 -21.37 16.90
N PRO A 30 26.01 -20.91 18.16
CA PRO A 30 26.51 -21.70 19.26
C PRO A 30 25.32 -22.27 20.02
N ALA A 31 25.29 -23.60 20.10
CA ALA A 31 24.40 -24.33 20.97
C ALA A 31 24.62 -23.84 22.41
N ALA A 32 23.56 -23.46 23.10
CA ALA A 32 23.58 -23.21 24.54
C ALA A 32 22.43 -23.97 25.18
N GLN A 33 22.86 -24.90 26.02
CA GLN A 33 22.13 -25.95 26.71
C GLN A 33 21.33 -25.38 27.88
N GLN A 34 20.13 -25.92 28.07
CA GLN A 34 19.22 -25.58 29.15
C GLN A 34 19.70 -26.22 30.46
N SER A 35 20.06 -25.40 31.45
CA SER A 35 20.45 -25.81 32.80
C SER A 35 19.81 -24.91 33.86
N GLN A 36 19.32 -25.54 34.93
CA GLN A 36 18.51 -25.00 36.03
C GLN A 36 19.15 -23.86 36.84
N PRO A 37 18.36 -23.05 37.59
CA PRO A 37 18.89 -22.04 38.50
C PRO A 37 19.23 -22.64 39.88
N GLN A 38 20.45 -22.36 40.35
CA GLN A 38 20.85 -22.42 41.75
C GLN A 38 21.66 -21.16 42.13
N LEU A 39 21.38 -20.64 43.33
CA LEU A 39 21.93 -19.43 43.93
C LEU A 39 23.47 -19.48 44.07
N GLN A 40 24.16 -18.34 43.85
CA GLN A 40 24.92 -17.59 44.88
C GLN A 40 25.78 -16.43 44.31
N SER A 41 25.66 -15.27 44.96
CA SER A 41 26.70 -14.30 45.39
C SER A 41 27.69 -13.61 44.41
N ARG A 42 27.65 -12.26 44.47
CA ARG A 42 28.76 -11.25 44.43
C ARG A 42 29.38 -10.75 43.10
N ARG A 43 29.09 -9.46 42.85
CA ARG A 43 30.00 -8.28 42.67
C ARG A 43 30.69 -7.98 41.31
N SER A 44 30.22 -6.87 40.70
CA SER A 44 30.93 -5.76 40.01
C SER A 44 31.84 -6.02 38.79
N ARG A 45 31.43 -5.52 37.61
CA ARG A 45 32.10 -4.41 36.89
C ARG A 45 31.35 -4.00 35.62
N GLN A 46 31.32 -2.70 35.39
CA GLN A 46 30.69 -1.95 34.30
C GLN A 46 31.77 -1.60 33.25
N MET A 47 31.47 -1.78 31.95
CA MET A 47 32.20 -1.16 30.84
C MET A 47 31.21 -0.78 29.72
N SER A 48 31.25 0.48 29.31
CA SER A 48 30.50 1.05 28.19
C SER A 48 31.07 0.57 26.84
N PRO A 49 30.28 0.50 25.76
CA PRO A 49 30.82 0.20 24.43
C PRO A 49 31.34 1.49 23.75
N ALA A 50 32.44 1.32 23.02
CA ALA A 50 33.01 2.31 22.12
C ALA A 50 32.17 2.43 20.84
N THR A 51 31.97 3.67 20.41
CA THR A 51 31.26 4.10 19.22
C THR A 51 32.00 3.74 17.93
N THR A 52 31.37 2.95 17.06
CA THR A 52 31.74 2.89 15.64
C THR A 52 30.49 2.68 14.77
N SER A 53 29.98 3.74 14.12
CA SER A 53 29.23 3.72 12.83
C SER A 53 28.52 5.06 12.55
N SER A 54 29.28 6.11 12.19
CA SER A 54 28.75 7.44 11.86
C SER A 54 28.22 7.61 10.42
N SER A 55 28.15 6.55 9.61
CA SER A 55 27.70 6.62 8.20
C SER A 55 26.23 6.24 7.99
N ALA A 56 25.67 5.35 8.82
CA ALA A 56 24.26 4.95 8.73
C ALA A 56 23.30 6.00 9.33
N GLY A 57 23.75 6.73 10.36
CA GLY A 57 22.95 7.78 11.01
C GLY A 57 22.63 8.96 10.10
N ASN A 58 23.60 9.42 9.29
CA ASN A 58 23.45 10.59 8.42
C ASN A 58 22.44 10.37 7.27
N LEU A 59 22.27 9.13 6.80
CA LEU A 59 21.34 8.81 5.72
C LEU A 59 19.90 8.71 6.23
N SER A 60 19.67 8.11 7.40
CA SER A 60 18.33 8.04 8.02
C SER A 60 17.81 9.44 8.33
N GLU A 61 18.66 10.27 8.94
CA GLU A 61 18.32 11.65 9.29
C GLU A 61 17.98 12.51 8.05
N SER A 62 18.71 12.31 6.94
CA SER A 62 18.43 12.99 5.67
C SER A 62 17.09 12.55 5.05
N ALA A 63 16.79 11.25 5.09
CA ALA A 63 15.54 10.72 4.56
C ALA A 63 14.35 11.21 5.39
N GLU A 64 14.45 11.16 6.72
CA GLU A 64 13.44 11.65 7.65
C GLU A 64 13.18 13.16 7.43
N SER A 65 14.23 13.96 7.29
CA SER A 65 14.12 15.39 6.98
C SER A 65 13.36 15.66 5.68
N LYS A 66 13.61 14.88 4.63
CA LYS A 66 12.89 15.01 3.35
C LYS A 66 11.43 14.61 3.49
N VAL A 67 11.14 13.52 4.20
CA VAL A 67 9.77 13.06 4.45
C VAL A 67 8.98 14.14 5.20
N GLU A 68 9.57 14.76 6.23
CA GLU A 68 8.89 15.81 6.98
C GLU A 68 8.61 17.04 6.11
N ARG A 69 9.61 17.51 5.34
CA ARG A 69 9.45 18.67 4.44
C ARG A 69 8.38 18.43 3.37
N LEU A 70 8.40 17.26 2.73
CA LEU A 70 7.41 16.90 1.71
C LEU A 70 6.03 16.70 2.32
N GLY A 71 5.95 16.10 3.51
CA GLY A 71 4.71 15.93 4.26
C GLY A 71 4.07 17.28 4.63
N GLN A 72 4.87 18.25 5.08
CA GLN A 72 4.38 19.61 5.35
C GLN A 72 3.90 20.32 4.09
N ALA A 73 4.66 20.25 3.00
CA ALA A 73 4.26 20.84 1.71
C ALA A 73 2.96 20.21 1.20
N PHE A 74 2.84 18.89 1.26
CA PHE A 74 1.64 18.16 0.88
C PHE A 74 0.42 18.60 1.71
N LYS A 75 0.55 18.65 3.05
CA LYS A 75 -0.54 19.11 3.94
C LYS A 75 -0.99 20.53 3.63
N ARG A 76 -0.07 21.42 3.27
CA ARG A 76 -0.41 22.79 2.87
C ARG A 76 -1.29 22.79 1.62
N ASN A 77 -0.89 22.03 0.60
CA ASN A 77 -1.64 21.93 -0.66
C ASN A 77 -3.03 21.30 -0.44
N VAL A 78 -3.14 20.29 0.43
CA VAL A 78 -4.42 19.66 0.79
C VAL A 78 -5.36 20.67 1.45
N ARG A 79 -4.86 21.47 2.39
CA ARG A 79 -5.66 22.53 3.05
C ARG A 79 -6.11 23.60 2.07
N GLU A 80 -5.21 24.03 1.20
CA GLU A 80 -5.51 25.03 0.17
C GLU A 80 -6.59 24.53 -0.80
N LEU A 81 -6.51 23.27 -1.24
CA LEU A 81 -7.54 22.64 -2.08
C LEU A 81 -8.92 22.65 -1.39
N ARG A 82 -8.95 22.28 -0.11
CA ARG A 82 -10.18 22.28 0.70
C ARG A 82 -10.76 23.69 0.87
N GLU A 83 -9.92 24.69 1.15
CA GLU A 83 -10.39 26.05 1.45
C GLU A 83 -10.84 26.82 0.20
N LYS A 84 -10.36 26.43 -0.98
CA LYS A 84 -10.72 27.08 -2.26
C LYS A 84 -12.00 26.53 -2.90
N SER A 85 -12.56 25.44 -2.41
CA SER A 85 -13.74 24.80 -2.99
C SER A 85 -14.80 24.55 -1.94
N SER A 86 -16.02 25.09 -2.13
CA SER A 86 -17.15 24.86 -1.23
C SER A 86 -17.79 23.49 -1.39
N CYS A 87 -17.62 22.86 -2.56
CA CYS A 87 -17.98 21.48 -2.84
C CYS A 87 -16.84 20.88 -3.68
N LEU A 88 -16.37 19.69 -3.31
CA LEU A 88 -15.18 19.10 -3.93
C LEU A 88 -15.42 17.62 -4.23
N ASP A 89 -15.17 17.24 -5.48
CA ASP A 89 -15.20 15.83 -5.89
C ASP A 89 -13.78 15.27 -5.92
N LEU A 90 -13.54 14.24 -5.11
CA LEU A 90 -12.28 13.52 -5.06
C LEU A 90 -12.44 12.10 -5.58
N VAL A 91 -11.76 11.78 -6.68
CA VAL A 91 -11.73 10.43 -7.24
C VAL A 91 -10.35 9.81 -7.01
N PHE A 92 -10.30 8.72 -6.25
CA PHE A 92 -9.07 7.96 -6.00
C PHE A 92 -8.99 6.78 -6.95
N LEU A 93 -7.88 6.69 -7.69
CA LEU A 93 -7.52 5.52 -8.48
C LEU A 93 -6.46 4.74 -7.72
N VAL A 94 -6.81 3.54 -7.24
CA VAL A 94 -5.95 2.71 -6.37
C VAL A 94 -5.50 1.47 -7.13
N ASP A 95 -4.19 1.27 -7.25
CA ASP A 95 -3.63 0.16 -8.02
C ASP A 95 -3.57 -1.10 -7.15
N GLU A 96 -4.31 -2.14 -7.53
CA GLU A 96 -4.31 -3.44 -6.84
C GLU A 96 -3.53 -4.50 -7.62
N SER A 97 -2.64 -4.10 -8.53
CA SER A 97 -1.79 -5.01 -9.32
C SER A 97 -0.84 -5.84 -8.48
N SER A 98 -0.40 -6.97 -9.06
CA SER A 98 0.54 -7.89 -8.40
C SER A 98 1.89 -7.26 -8.09
N SER A 99 2.33 -6.26 -8.87
CA SER A 99 3.56 -5.51 -8.61
C SER A 99 3.48 -4.58 -7.41
N VAL A 100 2.28 -4.14 -7.04
CA VAL A 100 2.04 -3.37 -5.81
C VAL A 100 2.12 -4.34 -4.61
N GLY A 101 1.38 -5.44 -4.67
CA GLY A 101 1.32 -6.41 -3.58
C GLY A 101 0.41 -5.97 -2.43
N ALA A 102 -0.06 -6.93 -1.63
CA ALA A 102 -1.09 -6.69 -0.61
C ALA A 102 -0.70 -5.65 0.46
N ASN A 103 0.56 -5.63 0.89
CA ASN A 103 1.05 -4.71 1.93
C ASN A 103 1.07 -3.25 1.46
N ASN A 104 1.51 -3.01 0.22
CA ASN A 104 1.53 -1.67 -0.35
C ASN A 104 0.12 -1.20 -0.68
N PHE A 105 -0.73 -2.09 -1.20
CA PHE A 105 -2.15 -1.79 -1.40
C PHE A 105 -2.84 -1.35 -0.10
N LEU A 106 -2.57 -2.04 1.02
CA LEU A 106 -3.08 -1.61 2.33
C LEU A 106 -2.53 -0.24 2.74
N SER A 107 -1.28 0.06 2.40
CA SER A 107 -0.66 1.37 2.63
C SER A 107 -1.29 2.47 1.76
N GLU A 108 -1.66 2.18 0.52
CA GLU A 108 -2.41 3.08 -0.36
C GLU A 108 -3.79 3.40 0.24
N LEU A 109 -4.54 2.39 0.70
CA LEU A 109 -5.82 2.62 1.37
C LEU A 109 -5.68 3.44 2.66
N LYS A 110 -4.60 3.21 3.44
CA LYS A 110 -4.29 4.04 4.61
C LYS A 110 -3.97 5.48 4.22
N PHE A 111 -3.25 5.69 3.12
CA PHE A 111 -2.97 7.01 2.58
C PHE A 111 -4.26 7.75 2.18
N VAL A 112 -5.16 7.08 1.44
CA VAL A 112 -6.47 7.64 1.08
C VAL A 112 -7.25 8.08 2.32
N ARG A 113 -7.35 7.22 3.35
CA ARG A 113 -7.99 7.58 4.63
C ARG A 113 -7.34 8.78 5.30
N LYS A 114 -6.00 8.83 5.30
CA LYS A 114 -5.24 9.90 5.94
C LYS A 114 -5.42 11.24 5.21
N MET A 115 -5.52 11.23 3.89
CA MET A 115 -5.85 12.45 3.13
C MET A 115 -7.28 12.89 3.43
N LEU A 116 -8.24 11.98 3.34
CA LEU A 116 -9.66 12.26 3.57
C LEU A 116 -9.99 12.69 5.01
N SER A 117 -9.09 12.45 5.98
CA SER A 117 -9.30 12.96 7.34
C SER A 117 -9.36 14.49 7.38
N ASP A 118 -8.66 15.16 6.46
CA ASP A 118 -8.59 16.62 6.40
C ASP A 118 -9.78 17.26 5.67
N PHE A 119 -10.61 16.47 4.98
CA PHE A 119 -11.77 16.93 4.22
C PHE A 119 -13.10 16.65 4.94
N PRO A 120 -14.06 17.58 4.98
CA PRO A 120 -15.42 17.32 5.43
C PRO A 120 -16.21 16.48 4.41
N VAL A 121 -16.15 15.15 4.55
CA VAL A 121 -16.86 14.23 3.64
C VAL A 121 -18.36 14.18 3.96
N ALA A 122 -19.17 14.74 3.06
CA ALA A 122 -20.62 14.80 3.12
C ALA A 122 -21.22 15.06 1.71
N PRO A 123 -22.50 14.75 1.47
CA PRO A 123 -23.14 14.95 0.16
C PRO A 123 -23.11 16.39 -0.35
N GLU A 124 -23.19 17.36 0.55
CA GLU A 124 -23.21 18.80 0.30
C GLU A 124 -21.83 19.48 0.32
N ASP A 125 -20.76 18.74 0.61
CA ASP A 125 -19.40 19.28 0.79
C ASP A 125 -18.39 18.49 -0.05
N THR A 126 -17.50 17.71 0.56
CA THR A 126 -16.56 16.86 -0.17
C THR A 126 -17.19 15.50 -0.49
N ARG A 127 -17.39 15.20 -1.77
CA ARG A 127 -17.86 13.89 -2.24
C ARG A 127 -16.69 13.05 -2.75
N VAL A 128 -16.77 11.75 -2.54
CA VAL A 128 -15.65 10.84 -2.79
C VAL A 128 -16.07 9.68 -3.67
N ALA A 129 -15.24 9.34 -4.65
CA ALA A 129 -15.28 8.05 -5.32
C ALA A 129 -13.92 7.36 -5.20
N LEU A 130 -13.94 6.02 -5.14
CA LEU A 130 -12.72 5.20 -5.08
C LEU A 130 -12.86 4.06 -6.07
N VAL A 131 -11.95 4.02 -7.04
CA VAL A 131 -11.85 2.98 -8.05
C VAL A 131 -10.58 2.19 -7.80
N THR A 132 -10.69 0.88 -7.62
CA THR A 132 -9.51 0.00 -7.67
C THR A 132 -9.34 -0.52 -9.09
N PHE A 133 -8.10 -0.76 -9.49
CA PHE A 133 -7.81 -1.35 -10.78
C PHE A 133 -6.61 -2.30 -10.72
N SER A 134 -6.68 -3.37 -11.50
CA SER A 134 -5.50 -4.18 -11.84
C SER A 134 -5.52 -4.49 -13.33
N SER A 135 -6.28 -5.48 -13.77
CA SER A 135 -6.34 -5.91 -15.17
C SER A 135 -7.52 -5.30 -15.93
N LYS A 136 -7.59 -5.49 -17.25
CA LYS A 136 -8.74 -5.03 -18.08
C LYS A 136 -10.10 -5.50 -17.57
N THR A 137 -10.15 -6.69 -16.97
CA THR A 137 -11.36 -7.29 -16.39
C THR A 137 -11.63 -6.86 -14.95
N HIS A 138 -10.72 -6.10 -14.32
CA HIS A 138 -10.77 -5.73 -12.92
C HIS A 138 -10.53 -4.21 -12.79
N VAL A 139 -11.58 -3.44 -13.08
CA VAL A 139 -11.69 -2.01 -12.79
C VAL A 139 -13.02 -1.81 -12.06
N VAL A 140 -12.96 -1.50 -10.77
CA VAL A 140 -14.12 -1.60 -9.89
C VAL A 140 -14.27 -0.32 -9.07
N THR A 141 -15.42 0.33 -9.18
CA THR A 141 -15.83 1.39 -8.27
C THR A 141 -16.23 0.76 -6.93
N ARG A 142 -15.47 1.05 -5.87
CA ARG A 142 -15.69 0.55 -4.51
C ARG A 142 -16.48 1.53 -3.65
N VAL A 143 -16.34 2.83 -3.94
CA VAL A 143 -17.05 3.94 -3.29
C VAL A 143 -17.54 4.87 -4.38
N ASP A 144 -18.81 5.30 -4.30
CA ASP A 144 -19.40 6.32 -5.16
C ASP A 144 -20.38 7.20 -4.38
N HIS A 145 -19.88 8.33 -3.86
CA HIS A 145 -20.67 9.38 -3.23
C HIS A 145 -20.90 10.57 -4.17
N ILE A 146 -20.43 10.49 -5.42
CA ILE A 146 -20.47 11.60 -6.38
C ILE A 146 -21.70 11.49 -7.27
N SER A 147 -21.90 10.35 -7.93
CA SER A 147 -22.94 10.20 -8.97
C SER A 147 -24.36 10.22 -8.38
N ALA A 148 -24.53 9.72 -7.16
CA ALA A 148 -25.82 9.70 -6.47
C ALA A 148 -25.66 9.99 -4.96
N PRO A 149 -25.48 11.26 -4.57
CA PRO A 149 -25.26 11.65 -3.19
C PRO A 149 -26.46 11.33 -2.28
N LYS A 150 -26.23 10.73 -1.11
CA LYS A 150 -27.26 10.33 -0.14
C LYS A 150 -26.86 10.75 1.28
N SER A 151 -27.84 11.06 2.13
CA SER A 151 -27.60 11.53 3.51
C SER A 151 -26.76 10.59 4.39
N HIS A 152 -26.75 9.28 4.13
CA HIS A 152 -25.93 8.33 4.88
C HIS A 152 -24.50 8.16 4.34
N GLN A 153 -24.13 8.86 3.27
CA GLN A 153 -22.77 8.88 2.72
C GLN A 153 -21.96 9.99 3.39
N HIS A 154 -21.32 9.68 4.51
CA HIS A 154 -20.55 10.64 5.29
C HIS A 154 -19.27 9.99 5.81
N LYS A 155 -18.33 10.81 6.31
CA LYS A 155 -16.99 10.36 6.74
C LYS A 155 -16.99 9.07 7.59
N CYS A 156 -17.94 8.93 8.51
CA CYS A 156 -18.04 7.73 9.37
C CYS A 156 -18.40 6.45 8.60
N SER A 157 -19.37 6.49 7.66
CA SER A 157 -19.68 5.32 6.81
C SER A 157 -18.47 4.95 5.96
N LEU A 158 -17.83 5.96 5.37
CA LEU A 158 -16.67 5.79 4.51
C LEU A 158 -15.51 5.11 5.25
N PHE A 159 -15.23 5.55 6.48
CA PHE A 159 -14.08 5.09 7.25
C PHE A 159 -14.34 3.79 8.01
N ASN A 160 -15.57 3.50 8.42
CA ASN A 160 -15.83 2.33 9.27
C ASN A 160 -16.42 1.16 8.49
N GLN A 161 -16.86 1.36 7.25
CA GLN A 161 -17.56 0.34 6.48
C GLN A 161 -16.99 0.21 5.07
N GLU A 162 -16.98 1.30 4.29
CA GLU A 162 -16.74 1.21 2.85
C GLU A 162 -15.25 0.96 2.51
N ILE A 163 -14.32 1.77 3.01
CA ILE A 163 -12.88 1.56 2.77
C ILE A 163 -12.38 0.24 3.38
N PRO A 164 -12.74 -0.13 4.63
CA PRO A 164 -12.31 -1.41 5.21
C PRO A 164 -12.82 -2.65 4.47
N ALA A 165 -13.91 -2.56 3.72
CA ALA A 165 -14.45 -3.68 2.93
C ALA A 165 -13.67 -3.95 1.63
N ILE A 166 -12.71 -3.09 1.28
CA ILE A 166 -11.93 -3.20 0.03
C ILE A 166 -10.82 -4.25 0.19
N ASN A 167 -10.97 -5.38 -0.49
CA ASN A 167 -9.97 -6.45 -0.52
C ASN A 167 -9.01 -6.32 -1.71
N TYR A 168 -7.76 -6.73 -1.49
CA TYR A 168 -6.72 -6.85 -2.51
C TYR A 168 -6.94 -8.09 -3.38
N ARG A 169 -6.74 -7.95 -4.71
CA ARG A 169 -6.88 -9.06 -5.66
C ARG A 169 -5.61 -9.42 -6.44
N GLY A 170 -4.71 -8.47 -6.68
CA GLY A 170 -3.62 -8.68 -7.63
C GLY A 170 -4.10 -8.63 -9.09
N GLY A 171 -3.16 -8.85 -10.01
CA GLY A 171 -3.39 -8.86 -11.46
C GLY A 171 -2.30 -8.11 -12.23
N GLY A 172 -2.55 -7.85 -13.52
CA GLY A 172 -1.76 -6.90 -14.30
C GLY A 172 -2.06 -5.44 -13.91
N THR A 173 -1.72 -4.50 -14.79
CA THR A 173 -1.94 -3.05 -14.58
C THR A 173 -2.64 -2.43 -15.78
N TYR A 174 -3.80 -1.83 -15.56
CA TYR A 174 -4.66 -1.26 -16.60
C TYR A 174 -5.15 0.14 -16.21
N THR A 175 -4.19 1.05 -16.06
CA THR A 175 -4.40 2.45 -15.68
C THR A 175 -5.38 3.18 -16.61
N LYS A 176 -5.39 2.85 -17.91
CA LYS A 176 -6.35 3.44 -18.86
C LYS A 176 -7.80 3.22 -18.43
N GLY A 177 -8.13 2.00 -18.00
CA GLY A 177 -9.49 1.68 -17.55
C GLY A 177 -9.89 2.42 -16.28
N ALA A 178 -8.93 2.66 -15.38
CA ALA A 178 -9.15 3.43 -14.17
C ALA A 178 -9.60 4.87 -14.48
N PHE A 179 -8.92 5.56 -15.39
CA PHE A 179 -9.32 6.90 -15.85
C PHE A 179 -10.66 6.90 -16.57
N GLN A 180 -10.92 5.91 -17.43
CA GLN A 180 -12.21 5.77 -18.10
C GLN A 180 -13.35 5.59 -17.09
N ARG A 181 -13.13 4.83 -16.01
CA ARG A 181 -14.12 4.65 -14.96
C ARG A 181 -14.34 5.93 -14.16
N ALA A 182 -13.26 6.64 -13.80
CA ALA A 182 -13.37 7.89 -13.05
C ALA A 182 -14.16 8.98 -13.80
N ALA A 183 -14.08 9.00 -15.13
CA ALA A 183 -14.86 9.93 -15.94
C ALA A 183 -16.38 9.69 -15.83
N VAL A 184 -16.81 8.44 -15.63
CA VAL A 184 -18.24 8.09 -15.45
C VAL A 184 -18.74 8.43 -14.05
N SER A 185 -17.87 8.47 -13.04
CA SER A 185 -18.24 8.87 -11.68
C SER A 185 -18.49 10.38 -11.53
N GLN A 186 -18.36 11.16 -12.60
CA GLN A 186 -18.61 12.61 -12.62
C GLN A 186 -19.87 13.01 -13.41
N THR A 187 -20.57 12.04 -14.01
CA THR A 187 -21.80 12.25 -14.80
C THR A 187 -23.03 11.82 -14.02
#